data_AF-A0A2W0DKW1-F1
#
_entry.id   AF-A0A2W0DKW1-F1
#
_cell.length_a   1.000
_cell.length_b   1.000
_cell.length_c   1.000
_cell.angle_alpha   90.00
_cell.angle_beta   90.00
_cell.angle_gamma   90.00
#
_symmetry.space_group_name_H-M   'P 1'
#
loop_
_entity.id
_entity.type
_entity.pdbx_description
1 polymer ?
#
loop_
_entity_poly.entity_id
_entity_poly.type
_entity_poly.pdbx_seq_one_letter_code
_entity_poly.pdbx_strand_id
1 'polypeptide(L)'
;MTTVARSVDVVIVGAGLAGLSAADRLTHDGYKVLVLEGRDRVGGRIHTTSVAGVPVDAGATWVAPDHTAMHELIDRLGGRTVPQFHDGKGLISFRGRRRAESALALAPWVVLDLTRIMGALQKIVDQLPAEDAHTHPRAAEYDALSLGAWLTRKRALQDTRKFIDMISKVHWGAPAGDISLFNALRYIKTLGGLEHMMAVEGGDQQDRIFGTVHTLVARFADTLSPRVIVNAPVHRITTHGDTVTVDAEGVTVDARYVIVATAPTHRAAITFEPALPEQHRGLSRTWRLGALSKAFVAYDRPFWRDRGLSGEGVSDDDTVFLTFDVSPGADGPGILMVFCDPRGFDAYDRDERSKRVLAHLVHLYGSEALKLIDYQDFSWGNDTFAPGGPNPAVAPKAWTTFGRFLREPVGRVHWAGTETADETSGTMNGAILSGHRAATDVAQLLAATTQPVTPTPLAR
;
A
#
# COMPACT_ATOMS: atom_id res chain seq x y z
N MET A 1 -29.28 -11.61 16.03
CA MET A 1 -28.40 -10.90 16.99
C MET A 1 -29.04 -9.55 17.29
N THR A 2 -28.98 -9.08 18.53
CA THR A 2 -29.58 -7.80 18.94
C THR A 2 -28.64 -6.67 18.54
N THR A 3 -29.04 -5.83 17.59
CA THR A 3 -28.24 -4.70 17.12
C THR A 3 -28.19 -3.59 18.18
N VAL A 4 -27.00 -3.10 18.53
CA VAL A 4 -26.84 -1.99 19.47
C VAL A 4 -26.88 -0.66 18.70
N ALA A 5 -27.79 0.24 19.08
CA ALA A 5 -27.84 1.60 18.55
C ALA A 5 -26.85 2.52 19.30
N ARG A 6 -26.08 3.33 18.57
CA ARG A 6 -25.14 4.33 19.13
C ARG A 6 -25.29 5.67 18.41
N SER A 7 -24.90 6.76 19.06
CA SER A 7 -24.82 8.10 18.46
C SER A 7 -23.48 8.77 18.76
N VAL A 8 -22.80 9.26 17.72
CA VAL A 8 -21.46 9.89 17.78
C VAL A 8 -21.38 11.09 16.82
N ASP A 9 -20.31 11.86 16.85
CA ASP A 9 -20.09 12.94 15.87
C ASP A 9 -19.64 12.37 14.52
N VAL A 10 -18.68 11.43 14.56
CA VAL A 10 -18.08 10.84 13.36
C VAL A 10 -17.95 9.33 13.47
N VAL A 11 -18.39 8.60 12.45
CA VAL A 11 -18.04 7.19 12.25
C VAL A 11 -16.90 7.07 11.26
N ILE A 12 -15.95 6.19 11.53
CA ILE A 12 -14.84 5.88 10.63
C ILE A 12 -14.93 4.43 10.20
N VAL A 13 -14.95 4.20 8.89
CA VAL A 13 -15.05 2.85 8.30
C VAL A 13 -13.66 2.37 7.90
N GLY A 14 -13.15 1.37 8.64
CA GLY A 14 -11.84 0.74 8.47
C GLY A 14 -10.80 1.21 9.48
N ALA A 15 -10.21 0.27 10.23
CA ALA A 15 -9.14 0.48 11.21
C ALA A 15 -7.74 0.20 10.62
N GLY A 16 -7.51 0.59 9.36
CA GLY A 16 -6.16 0.77 8.83
C GLY A 16 -5.55 2.09 9.34
N LEU A 17 -4.27 2.35 9.03
CA LEU A 17 -3.58 3.58 9.47
C LEU A 17 -4.36 4.86 9.14
N ALA A 18 -4.97 4.96 7.95
CA ALA A 18 -5.76 6.14 7.59
C ALA A 18 -6.96 6.37 8.53
N GLY A 19 -7.69 5.31 8.88
CA GLY A 19 -8.85 5.42 9.76
C GLY A 19 -8.45 5.66 11.21
N LEU A 20 -7.43 4.97 11.70
CA LEU A 20 -6.91 5.17 13.07
C LEU A 20 -6.35 6.59 13.24
N SER A 21 -5.61 7.11 12.26
CA SER A 21 -5.09 8.48 12.28
C SER A 21 -6.19 9.54 12.23
N ALA A 22 -7.25 9.31 11.44
CA ALA A 22 -8.41 10.19 11.45
C ALA A 22 -9.14 10.15 12.82
N ALA A 23 -9.27 8.96 13.41
CA ALA A 23 -9.92 8.78 14.71
C ALA A 23 -9.17 9.49 15.84
N ASP A 24 -7.85 9.34 15.84
CA ASP A 24 -6.94 9.95 16.82
C ASP A 24 -7.05 11.47 16.78
N ARG A 25 -6.97 12.06 15.58
CA ARG A 25 -7.08 13.52 15.42
C ARG A 25 -8.44 14.04 15.90
N LEU A 26 -9.54 13.45 15.43
CA LEU A 26 -10.89 13.88 15.81
C LEU A 26 -11.16 13.69 17.31
N THR A 27 -10.64 12.61 17.90
CA THR A 27 -10.76 12.37 19.35
C THR A 27 -9.97 13.41 20.15
N HIS A 28 -8.77 13.76 19.68
CA HIS A 28 -7.96 14.82 20.30
C HIS A 28 -8.63 16.19 20.22
N ASP A 29 -9.33 16.47 19.12
CA ASP A 29 -10.14 17.69 18.92
C ASP A 29 -11.45 17.68 19.74
N GLY A 30 -11.71 16.63 20.54
CA GLY A 30 -12.83 16.55 21.49
C GLY A 30 -14.12 15.95 20.92
N TYR A 31 -14.11 15.44 19.69
CA TYR A 31 -15.29 14.83 19.06
C TYR A 31 -15.53 13.40 19.54
N LYS A 32 -16.78 12.97 19.55
CA LYS A 32 -17.17 11.57 19.76
C LYS A 32 -16.96 10.79 18.47
N VAL A 33 -16.06 9.82 18.51
CA VAL A 33 -15.67 9.02 17.34
C VAL A 33 -15.89 7.54 17.61
N LEU A 34 -16.34 6.80 16.59
CA LEU A 34 -16.34 5.35 16.57
C LEU A 34 -15.69 4.83 15.29
N VAL A 35 -14.81 3.82 15.42
CA VAL A 35 -14.16 3.14 14.29
C VAL A 35 -14.77 1.75 14.15
N LEU A 36 -15.23 1.43 12.94
CA LEU A 36 -15.80 0.13 12.58
C LEU A 36 -14.83 -0.60 11.64
N GLU A 37 -14.29 -1.73 12.08
CA GLU A 37 -13.37 -2.59 11.33
C GLU A 37 -14.06 -3.91 11.01
N GLY A 38 -14.03 -4.29 9.74
CA GLY A 38 -14.75 -5.48 9.30
C GLY A 38 -14.03 -6.80 9.59
N ARG A 39 -12.71 -6.78 9.78
CA ARG A 39 -11.97 -7.94 10.28
C ARG A 39 -12.00 -8.03 11.80
N ASP A 40 -11.55 -9.17 12.31
CA ASP A 40 -11.23 -9.40 13.72
C ASP A 40 -9.95 -8.70 14.20
N ARG A 41 -9.25 -7.98 13.31
CA ARG A 41 -7.98 -7.29 13.56
C ARG A 41 -7.92 -5.92 12.91
N VAL A 42 -7.12 -5.04 13.50
CA VAL A 42 -6.76 -3.74 12.90
C VAL A 42 -5.65 -3.88 11.86
N GLY A 43 -5.30 -2.77 11.20
CA GLY A 43 -4.13 -2.63 10.34
C GLY A 43 -4.38 -2.74 8.84
N GLY A 44 -5.52 -3.27 8.41
CA GLY A 44 -5.85 -3.38 6.97
C GLY A 44 -4.76 -4.12 6.19
N ARG A 45 -4.08 -3.41 5.27
CA ARG A 45 -2.94 -3.91 4.45
C ARG A 45 -1.64 -4.14 5.24
N ILE A 46 -1.63 -3.84 6.52
CA ILE A 46 -0.57 -4.19 7.45
C ILE A 46 -0.97 -5.51 8.13
N HIS A 47 -0.15 -6.53 7.91
CA HIS A 47 -0.39 -7.87 8.44
C HIS A 47 0.94 -8.53 8.78
N THR A 48 0.98 -9.13 9.96
CA THR A 48 2.09 -9.93 10.45
C THR A 48 1.72 -11.40 10.43
N THR A 49 2.64 -12.22 9.93
CA THR A 49 2.62 -13.68 10.07
C THR A 49 3.85 -14.12 10.87
N SER A 50 4.09 -15.42 11.02
CA SER A 50 5.28 -15.94 11.68
C SER A 50 5.93 -17.06 10.88
N VAL A 51 7.26 -17.12 10.92
CA VAL A 51 8.07 -18.22 10.38
C VAL A 51 9.18 -18.52 11.38
N ALA A 52 9.38 -19.79 11.71
CA ALA A 52 10.31 -20.26 12.73
C ALA A 52 10.17 -19.51 14.08
N GLY A 53 8.93 -19.15 14.45
CA GLY A 53 8.64 -18.38 15.67
C GLY A 53 9.02 -16.90 15.63
N VAL A 54 9.54 -16.40 14.49
CA VAL A 54 9.86 -14.98 14.29
C VAL A 54 8.67 -14.30 13.60
N PRO A 55 8.18 -13.16 14.10
CA PRO A 55 7.14 -12.39 13.43
C PRO A 55 7.71 -11.66 12.21
N VAL A 56 6.99 -11.70 11.09
CA VAL A 56 7.40 -11.09 9.81
C VAL A 56 6.22 -10.37 9.14
N ASP A 57 6.50 -9.25 8.47
CA ASP A 57 5.48 -8.44 7.81
C ASP A 57 5.08 -9.00 6.43
N ALA A 58 3.98 -9.73 6.40
CA ALA A 58 3.29 -10.18 5.19
C ALA A 58 2.63 -9.02 4.41
N GLY A 59 2.34 -7.90 5.09
CA GLY A 59 1.78 -6.67 4.51
C GLY A 59 2.84 -5.62 4.20
N ALA A 60 2.54 -4.35 4.47
CA ALA A 60 3.52 -3.27 4.40
C ALA A 60 4.69 -3.52 5.38
N THR A 61 5.91 -3.24 4.94
CA THR A 61 7.16 -3.63 5.65
C THR A 61 8.08 -2.45 5.91
N TRP A 62 8.26 -1.57 4.91
CA TRP A 62 9.32 -0.56 4.95
C TRP A 62 8.84 0.83 5.36
N VAL A 63 9.76 1.58 5.95
CA VAL A 63 9.65 2.99 6.30
C VAL A 63 10.81 3.72 5.64
N ALA A 64 10.49 4.74 4.84
CA ALA A 64 11.48 5.57 4.16
C ALA A 64 11.86 6.79 5.03
N PRO A 65 12.99 7.47 4.78
CA PRO A 65 13.40 8.67 5.52
C PRO A 65 12.37 9.80 5.49
N ASP A 66 11.69 9.96 4.36
CA ASP A 66 10.70 11.02 4.10
C ASP A 66 9.29 10.68 4.62
N HIS A 67 9.11 9.52 5.27
CA HIS A 67 7.86 9.14 5.92
C HIS A 67 7.66 9.85 7.27
N THR A 68 7.64 11.18 7.27
CA THR A 68 7.61 12.04 8.47
C THR A 68 6.49 11.67 9.45
N ALA A 69 5.25 11.53 8.99
CA ALA A 69 4.11 11.19 9.84
C ALA A 69 4.19 9.75 10.38
N MET A 70 4.87 8.84 9.66
CA MET A 70 5.15 7.49 10.15
C MET A 70 6.21 7.51 11.26
N HIS A 71 7.29 8.28 11.10
CA HIS A 71 8.33 8.44 12.12
C HIS A 71 7.76 9.10 13.39
N GLU A 72 6.96 10.15 13.26
CA GLU A 72 6.27 10.77 14.40
C GLU A 72 5.38 9.77 15.16
N LEU A 73 4.67 8.89 14.44
CA LEU A 73 3.86 7.84 15.05
C LEU A 73 4.71 6.78 15.76
N ILE A 74 5.83 6.38 15.15
CA ILE A 74 6.81 5.45 15.75
C ILE A 74 7.32 6.03 17.07
N ASP A 75 7.79 7.27 17.06
CA ASP A 75 8.34 7.95 18.25
C ASP A 75 7.28 8.09 19.35
N ARG A 76 6.08 8.55 18.99
CA ARG A 76 4.97 8.73 19.94
C ARG A 76 4.56 7.45 20.66
N LEU A 77 4.69 6.30 19.99
CA LEU A 77 4.32 4.98 20.55
C LEU A 77 5.52 4.20 21.11
N GLY A 78 6.69 4.85 21.23
CA GLY A 78 7.92 4.23 21.74
C GLY A 78 8.42 3.07 20.87
N GLY A 79 8.15 3.12 19.57
CA GLY A 79 8.71 2.23 18.58
C GLY A 79 10.15 2.62 18.21
N ARG A 80 10.78 1.80 17.38
CA ARG A 80 12.06 2.14 16.75
C ARG A 80 12.19 1.44 15.41
N THR A 81 12.94 2.05 14.50
CA THR A 81 13.32 1.42 13.23
C THR A 81 14.56 0.55 13.38
N VAL A 82 14.75 -0.35 12.41
CA VAL A 82 15.96 -1.12 12.18
C VAL A 82 16.30 -1.05 10.69
N PRO A 83 17.57 -0.85 10.31
CA PRO A 83 17.95 -0.83 8.91
C PRO A 83 17.59 -2.14 8.20
N GLN A 84 17.14 -2.03 6.96
CA GLN A 84 17.07 -3.16 6.04
C GLN A 84 18.49 -3.67 5.81
N PHE A 85 18.73 -4.95 6.07
CA PHE A 85 20.06 -5.52 5.82
C PHE A 85 20.31 -5.53 4.31
N HIS A 86 21.40 -4.88 3.90
CA HIS A 86 21.84 -4.77 2.50
C HIS A 86 23.35 -4.99 2.33
N ASP A 87 24.07 -5.42 3.38
CA ASP A 87 25.52 -5.62 3.31
C ASP A 87 25.89 -6.82 2.43
N GLY A 88 26.84 -6.61 1.52
CA GLY A 88 27.29 -7.63 0.58
C GLY A 88 26.74 -7.40 -0.82
N LYS A 89 26.86 -8.41 -1.69
CA LYS A 89 26.41 -8.31 -3.08
C LYS A 89 24.98 -8.83 -3.21
N GLY A 90 24.13 -8.05 -3.90
CA GLY A 90 22.87 -8.56 -4.42
C GLY A 90 23.09 -9.61 -5.51
N LEU A 91 22.02 -10.28 -5.91
CA LEU A 91 22.01 -11.24 -7.01
C LEU A 91 21.09 -10.77 -8.13
N ILE A 92 21.48 -11.04 -9.37
CA ILE A 92 20.66 -10.81 -10.56
C ILE A 92 20.57 -12.11 -11.34
N SER A 93 19.35 -12.55 -11.65
CA SER A 93 19.06 -13.70 -12.49
C SER A 93 18.23 -13.30 -13.69
N PHE A 94 18.82 -13.35 -14.89
CA PHE A 94 18.10 -13.13 -16.14
C PHE A 94 18.35 -14.28 -17.10
N ARG A 95 17.27 -14.75 -17.76
CA ARG A 95 17.33 -15.87 -18.72
C ARG A 95 17.96 -17.12 -18.11
N GLY A 96 17.62 -17.40 -16.86
CA GLY A 96 18.15 -18.54 -16.09
C GLY A 96 19.64 -18.44 -15.73
N ARG A 97 20.28 -17.28 -15.91
CA ARG A 97 21.69 -17.07 -15.55
C ARG A 97 21.79 -16.16 -14.34
N ARG A 98 22.26 -16.71 -13.23
CA ARG A 98 22.55 -15.97 -11.99
C ARG A 98 23.94 -15.33 -12.04
N ARG A 99 24.04 -14.07 -11.63
CA ARG A 99 25.29 -13.32 -11.40
C ARG A 99 25.19 -12.54 -10.09
N ALA A 100 26.33 -12.26 -9.47
CA ALA A 100 26.39 -11.22 -8.45
C ALA A 100 26.11 -9.87 -9.10
N GLU A 101 25.37 -9.02 -8.40
CA GLU A 101 25.07 -7.68 -8.85
C GLU A 101 26.35 -6.89 -9.13
N SER A 102 26.37 -6.28 -10.30
CA SER A 102 27.46 -5.45 -10.80
C SER A 102 27.01 -4.79 -12.11
N ALA A 103 27.73 -3.77 -12.56
CA ALA A 103 27.53 -3.16 -13.87
C ALA A 103 27.62 -4.17 -15.04
N LEU A 104 28.25 -5.34 -14.83
CA LEU A 104 28.42 -6.41 -15.81
C LEU A 104 27.37 -7.53 -15.67
N ALA A 105 26.45 -7.44 -14.71
CA ALA A 105 25.42 -8.44 -14.50
C ALA A 105 24.43 -8.49 -15.67
N LEU A 106 24.17 -7.35 -16.32
CA LEU A 106 23.35 -7.23 -17.52
C LEU A 106 24.20 -6.99 -18.77
N ALA A 107 23.65 -7.29 -19.95
CA ALA A 107 24.33 -7.00 -21.21
C ALA A 107 24.44 -5.48 -21.41
N PRO A 108 25.55 -4.94 -21.95
CA PRO A 108 25.77 -3.49 -22.05
C PRO A 108 24.66 -2.74 -22.82
N TRP A 109 24.12 -3.35 -23.86
CA TRP A 109 22.99 -2.80 -24.64
C TRP A 109 21.69 -2.78 -23.86
N VAL A 110 21.48 -3.71 -22.93
CA VAL A 110 20.32 -3.69 -22.01
C VAL A 110 20.51 -2.57 -20.98
N VAL A 111 21.72 -2.38 -20.45
CA VAL A 111 22.02 -1.26 -19.54
C VAL A 111 21.79 0.07 -20.24
N LEU A 112 22.30 0.25 -21.46
CA LEU A 112 22.10 1.47 -22.24
C LEU A 112 20.61 1.74 -22.52
N ASP A 113 19.85 0.70 -22.88
CA ASP A 113 18.41 0.83 -23.13
C ASP A 113 17.63 1.14 -21.85
N LEU A 114 17.99 0.52 -20.72
CA LEU A 114 17.40 0.81 -19.42
C LEU A 114 17.67 2.26 -19.03
N THR A 115 18.92 2.74 -19.10
CA THR A 115 19.26 4.16 -18.85
C THR A 115 18.45 5.10 -19.74
N ARG A 116 18.30 4.78 -21.02
CA ARG A 116 17.50 5.56 -21.97
C ARG A 116 16.02 5.60 -21.59
N ILE A 117 15.44 4.47 -21.21
CA ILE A 117 14.02 4.36 -20.84
C ILE A 117 13.74 5.04 -19.50
N MET A 118 14.57 4.78 -18.49
CA MET A 118 14.45 5.36 -17.15
C MET A 118 14.66 6.88 -17.19
N GLY A 119 15.67 7.37 -17.93
CA GLY A 119 15.87 8.80 -18.13
C GLY A 119 14.71 9.47 -18.87
N ALA A 120 14.07 8.77 -19.81
CA ALA A 120 12.87 9.29 -20.48
C ALA A 120 11.64 9.34 -19.56
N LEU A 121 11.49 8.40 -18.62
CA LEU A 121 10.47 8.46 -17.57
C LEU A 121 10.76 9.62 -16.62
N GLN A 122 11.99 9.70 -16.10
CA GLN A 122 12.40 10.73 -15.14
C GLN A 122 12.18 12.14 -15.70
N LYS A 123 12.54 12.38 -16.96
CA LYS A 123 12.29 13.67 -17.62
C LYS A 123 10.81 14.08 -17.63
N ILE A 124 9.88 13.12 -17.70
CA ILE A 124 8.44 13.42 -17.64
C ILE A 124 8.02 13.65 -16.19
N VAL A 125 8.53 12.84 -15.25
CA VAL A 125 8.29 13.00 -13.80
C VAL A 125 8.72 14.39 -13.32
N ASP A 126 9.88 14.89 -13.76
CA ASP A 126 10.40 16.20 -13.38
C ASP A 126 9.48 17.35 -13.80
N GLN A 127 8.71 17.17 -14.88
CA GLN A 127 7.76 18.15 -15.41
C GLN A 127 6.37 18.09 -14.76
N LEU A 128 6.06 17.03 -14.00
CA LEU A 128 4.80 16.92 -13.31
C LEU A 128 4.80 17.80 -12.05
N PRO A 129 3.74 18.58 -11.79
CA PRO A 129 3.57 19.22 -10.49
C PRO A 129 3.33 18.13 -9.43
N ALA A 130 3.89 18.34 -8.23
CA ALA A 130 3.79 17.37 -7.13
C ALA A 130 2.37 17.30 -6.59
N GLU A 131 1.81 18.47 -6.26
CA GLU A 131 0.40 18.68 -5.94
C GLU A 131 -0.32 18.96 -7.27
N ASP A 132 -1.40 18.25 -7.59
CA ASP A 132 -2.19 18.43 -8.82
C ASP A 132 -1.56 17.99 -10.16
N ALA A 133 -0.84 16.86 -10.19
CA ALA A 133 -0.32 16.25 -11.43
C ALA A 133 -1.33 16.18 -12.60
N HIS A 134 -2.63 16.11 -12.31
CA HIS A 134 -3.71 16.05 -13.29
C HIS A 134 -3.91 17.34 -14.10
N THR A 135 -3.36 18.46 -13.64
CA THR A 135 -3.36 19.75 -14.35
C THR A 135 -2.30 19.84 -15.45
N HIS A 136 -1.35 18.90 -15.49
CA HIS A 136 -0.32 18.87 -16.52
C HIS A 136 -0.95 18.84 -17.93
N PRO A 137 -0.51 19.67 -18.90
CA PRO A 137 -1.16 19.81 -20.21
C PRO A 137 -1.30 18.50 -21.00
N ARG A 138 -0.42 17.52 -20.73
CA ARG A 138 -0.41 16.19 -21.35
C ARG A 138 -0.96 15.08 -20.47
N ALA A 139 -1.59 15.40 -19.32
CA ALA A 139 -2.12 14.40 -18.40
C ALA A 139 -3.09 13.42 -19.10
N ALA A 140 -3.99 13.93 -19.94
CA ALA A 140 -4.91 13.09 -20.71
C ALA A 140 -4.21 12.20 -21.75
N GLU A 141 -3.13 12.68 -22.38
CA GLU A 141 -2.34 11.88 -23.31
C GLU A 141 -1.61 10.75 -22.58
N TYR A 142 -0.98 11.07 -21.44
CA TYR A 142 -0.27 10.08 -20.63
C TYR A 142 -1.23 9.06 -20.04
N ASP A 143 -2.40 9.50 -19.57
CA ASP A 143 -3.39 8.61 -18.95
C ASP A 143 -4.08 7.71 -19.99
N ALA A 144 -4.15 8.11 -21.26
CA ALA A 144 -4.69 7.28 -22.33
C ALA A 144 -3.78 6.09 -22.71
N LEU A 145 -2.54 6.02 -22.20
CA LEU A 145 -1.59 4.95 -22.45
C LEU A 145 -1.38 4.11 -21.20
N SER A 146 -1.19 2.80 -21.38
CA SER A 146 -0.52 2.02 -20.35
C SER A 146 0.99 2.23 -20.40
N LEU A 147 1.67 1.98 -19.28
CA LEU A 147 3.13 1.96 -19.19
C LEU A 147 3.72 0.98 -20.22
N GLY A 148 3.12 -0.20 -20.37
CA GLY A 148 3.52 -1.20 -21.38
C GLY A 148 3.36 -0.72 -22.83
N ALA A 149 2.28 0.00 -23.13
CA ALA A 149 2.08 0.61 -24.44
C ALA A 149 3.12 1.71 -24.71
N TRP A 150 3.46 2.51 -23.69
CA TRP A 150 4.50 3.53 -23.79
C TRP A 150 5.89 2.92 -24.02
N LEU A 151 6.24 1.84 -23.31
CA LEU A 151 7.49 1.09 -23.54
C LEU A 151 7.59 0.56 -24.97
N THR A 152 6.46 0.06 -25.52
CA THR A 152 6.39 -0.39 -26.91
C THR A 152 6.65 0.77 -27.87
N ARG A 153 6.03 1.93 -27.65
CA ARG A 153 6.26 3.14 -28.47
C ARG A 153 7.71 3.63 -28.39
N LYS A 154 8.36 3.47 -27.24
CA LYS A 154 9.77 3.80 -27.04
C LYS A 154 10.73 2.73 -27.57
N ARG A 155 10.21 1.65 -28.17
CA ARG A 155 10.99 0.51 -28.68
C ARG A 155 11.93 -0.06 -27.61
N ALA A 156 11.46 -0.14 -26.37
CA ALA A 156 12.22 -0.74 -25.27
C ALA A 156 12.55 -2.20 -25.58
N LEU A 157 13.78 -2.63 -25.29
CA LEU A 157 14.21 -4.01 -25.45
C LEU A 157 13.41 -4.94 -24.54
N GLN A 158 13.33 -6.22 -24.90
CA GLN A 158 12.56 -7.21 -24.14
C GLN A 158 13.01 -7.31 -22.68
N ASP A 159 14.32 -7.34 -22.44
CA ASP A 159 14.87 -7.44 -21.07
C ASP A 159 14.61 -6.14 -20.28
N THR A 160 14.67 -4.97 -20.93
CA THR A 160 14.26 -3.69 -20.32
C THR A 160 12.79 -3.72 -19.92
N ARG A 161 11.92 -4.24 -20.79
CA ARG A 161 10.47 -4.36 -20.50
C ARG A 161 10.22 -5.30 -19.32
N LYS A 162 10.94 -6.43 -19.23
CA LYS A 162 10.87 -7.34 -18.07
C LYS A 162 11.28 -6.65 -16.77
N PHE A 163 12.36 -5.86 -16.81
CA PHE A 163 12.80 -5.10 -15.64
C PHE A 163 11.75 -4.08 -15.17
N ILE A 164 11.17 -3.31 -16.10
CA ILE A 164 10.08 -2.37 -15.75
C ILE A 164 8.81 -3.12 -15.29
N ASP A 165 8.52 -4.28 -15.86
CA ASP A 165 7.39 -5.11 -15.44
C ASP A 165 7.55 -5.60 -14.00
N MET A 166 8.77 -5.97 -13.60
CA MET A 166 9.09 -6.31 -12.21
C MET A 166 8.83 -5.14 -11.26
N ILE A 167 9.32 -3.93 -11.59
CA ILE A 167 9.01 -2.72 -10.83
C ILE A 167 7.49 -2.53 -10.73
N SER A 168 6.77 -2.70 -11.84
CA SER A 168 5.31 -2.58 -11.87
C SER A 168 4.63 -3.56 -10.90
N LYS A 169 5.10 -4.80 -10.85
CA LYS A 169 4.57 -5.85 -9.97
C LYS A 169 4.84 -5.52 -8.49
N VAL A 170 6.03 -5.02 -8.15
CA VAL A 170 6.36 -4.60 -6.78
C VAL A 170 5.43 -3.50 -6.30
N HIS A 171 5.22 -2.45 -7.09
CA HIS A 171 4.50 -1.26 -6.61
C HIS A 171 2.99 -1.30 -6.81
N TRP A 172 2.49 -1.98 -7.85
CA TRP A 172 1.07 -2.02 -8.17
C TRP A 172 0.49 -3.43 -8.26
N GLY A 173 1.26 -4.49 -8.00
CA GLY A 173 0.77 -5.86 -8.07
C GLY A 173 0.26 -6.25 -9.46
N ALA A 174 0.72 -5.58 -10.51
CA ALA A 174 0.19 -5.75 -11.87
C ALA A 174 1.27 -5.50 -12.92
N PRO A 175 1.15 -6.11 -14.12
CA PRO A 175 2.10 -5.93 -15.20
C PRO A 175 2.03 -4.49 -15.71
N ALA A 176 3.12 -3.99 -16.27
CA ALA A 176 3.20 -2.63 -16.80
C ALA A 176 2.14 -2.37 -17.90
N GLY A 177 1.67 -3.42 -18.57
CA GLY A 177 0.61 -3.35 -19.57
C GLY A 177 -0.76 -2.91 -19.02
N ASP A 178 -1.01 -3.14 -17.73
CA ASP A 178 -2.32 -2.90 -17.10
C ASP A 178 -2.39 -1.53 -16.39
N ILE A 179 -1.23 -0.89 -16.18
CA ILE A 179 -1.11 0.36 -15.43
C ILE A 179 -1.10 1.56 -16.37
N SER A 180 -1.93 2.56 -16.11
CA SER A 180 -1.85 3.89 -16.73
C SER A 180 -0.44 4.47 -16.59
N LEU A 181 0.14 4.94 -17.69
CA LEU A 181 1.44 5.63 -17.66
C LEU A 181 1.34 6.86 -16.75
N PHE A 182 0.23 7.60 -16.80
CA PHE A 182 0.04 8.75 -15.91
C PHE A 182 0.01 8.36 -14.43
N ASN A 183 -0.62 7.22 -14.08
CA ASN A 183 -0.57 6.70 -12.72
C ASN A 183 0.88 6.42 -12.29
N ALA A 184 1.66 5.73 -13.13
CA ALA A 184 3.06 5.42 -12.83
C ALA A 184 3.90 6.70 -12.64
N LEU A 185 3.77 7.68 -13.54
CA LEU A 185 4.51 8.93 -13.46
C LEU A 185 4.17 9.74 -12.21
N ARG A 186 2.88 9.88 -11.89
CA ARG A 186 2.44 10.57 -10.66
C ARG A 186 2.96 9.85 -9.42
N TYR A 187 2.86 8.52 -9.39
CA TYR A 187 3.31 7.73 -8.26
C TYR A 187 4.82 7.89 -8.00
N ILE A 188 5.63 7.81 -9.06
CA ILE A 188 7.09 8.06 -8.99
C ILE A 188 7.36 9.47 -8.45
N LYS A 189 6.62 10.49 -8.95
CA LYS A 189 6.75 11.88 -8.47
C LYS A 189 6.48 11.99 -6.97
N THR A 190 5.41 11.36 -6.50
CA THR A 190 4.99 11.43 -5.09
C THR A 190 5.88 10.64 -4.12
N LEU A 191 6.74 9.76 -4.64
CA LEU A 191 7.79 9.06 -3.88
C LEU A 191 9.15 9.76 -3.97
N GLY A 192 9.24 10.99 -4.47
CA GLY A 192 10.52 11.71 -4.57
C GLY A 192 11.38 11.34 -5.78
N GLY A 193 10.93 10.43 -6.65
CA GLY A 193 11.59 10.09 -7.92
C GLY A 193 11.93 8.62 -8.06
N LEU A 194 12.49 8.27 -9.22
CA LEU A 194 12.77 6.88 -9.58
C LEU A 194 13.96 6.29 -8.82
N GLU A 195 14.95 7.12 -8.51
CA GLU A 195 16.10 6.75 -7.69
C GLU A 195 15.67 6.41 -6.26
N HIS A 196 14.92 7.31 -5.62
CA HIS A 196 14.37 7.09 -4.27
C HIS A 196 13.50 5.83 -4.18
N MET A 197 12.63 5.63 -5.17
CA MET A 197 11.73 4.48 -5.24
C MET A 197 12.45 3.13 -5.33
N MET A 198 13.66 3.10 -5.91
CA MET A 198 14.43 1.87 -6.14
C MET A 198 15.56 1.63 -5.14
N ALA A 199 15.92 2.62 -4.32
CA ALA A 199 17.04 2.53 -3.40
C ALA A 199 16.63 1.94 -2.05
N VAL A 200 17.58 1.22 -1.43
CA VAL A 200 17.50 0.84 -0.01
C VAL A 200 18.01 2.01 0.83
N GLU A 201 19.32 2.29 0.79
CA GLU A 201 19.89 3.42 1.50
C GLU A 201 19.37 4.75 0.93
N GLY A 202 18.78 5.58 1.79
CA GLY A 202 18.16 6.84 1.39
C GLY A 202 16.84 6.70 0.62
N GLY A 203 16.34 5.49 0.39
CA GLY A 203 15.16 5.23 -0.45
C GLY A 203 13.98 4.58 0.27
N ASP A 204 13.02 4.11 -0.52
CA ASP A 204 11.71 3.60 -0.06
C ASP A 204 11.81 2.31 0.77
N GLN A 205 12.93 1.58 0.68
CA GLN A 205 13.16 0.33 1.42
C GLN A 205 14.20 0.43 2.56
N GLN A 206 14.55 1.64 3.01
CA GLN A 206 15.64 1.86 3.97
C GLN A 206 15.48 1.13 5.29
N ASP A 207 14.34 1.32 5.97
CA ASP A 207 14.15 0.85 7.33
C ASP A 207 12.94 -0.08 7.45
N ARG A 208 12.98 -0.97 8.44
CA ARG A 208 11.84 -1.72 8.96
C ARG A 208 11.54 -1.28 10.38
N ILE A 209 10.37 -1.64 10.90
CA ILE A 209 10.03 -1.40 12.31
C ILE A 209 10.52 -2.60 13.12
N PHE A 210 11.19 -2.36 14.26
CA PHE A 210 11.61 -3.44 15.15
C PHE A 210 10.40 -4.25 15.63
N GLY A 211 10.49 -5.58 15.52
CA GLY A 211 9.32 -6.45 15.60
C GLY A 211 8.61 -6.45 14.26
N THR A 212 7.41 -5.87 14.21
CA THR A 212 6.63 -5.73 12.98
C THR A 212 5.79 -4.48 12.97
N VAL A 213 5.40 -4.03 11.78
CA VAL A 213 4.51 -2.88 11.61
C VAL A 213 3.17 -3.10 12.32
N HIS A 214 2.62 -4.33 12.27
CA HIS A 214 1.33 -4.62 12.92
C HIS A 214 1.37 -4.37 14.44
N THR A 215 2.50 -4.63 15.10
CA THR A 215 2.65 -4.40 16.54
C THR A 215 2.48 -2.92 16.89
N LEU A 216 3.04 -2.02 16.08
CA LEU A 216 2.87 -0.58 16.25
C LEU A 216 1.40 -0.17 16.04
N VAL A 217 0.76 -0.70 15.00
CA VAL A 217 -0.64 -0.38 14.68
C VAL A 217 -1.61 -0.89 15.74
N ALA A 218 -1.35 -2.07 16.32
CA ALA A 218 -2.13 -2.58 17.44
C ALA A 218 -2.05 -1.64 18.65
N ARG A 219 -0.83 -1.22 19.03
CA ARG A 219 -0.64 -0.22 20.10
C ARG A 219 -1.35 1.09 19.79
N PHE A 220 -1.34 1.53 18.53
CA PHE A 220 -2.06 2.73 18.13
C PHE A 220 -3.58 2.57 18.28
N ALA A 221 -4.14 1.42 17.91
CA ALA A 221 -5.55 1.14 18.13
C ALA A 221 -5.90 1.08 19.63
N ASP A 222 -4.99 0.56 20.47
CA ASP A 222 -5.18 0.50 21.92
C ASP A 222 -5.34 1.90 22.55
N THR A 223 -4.62 2.92 22.06
CA THR A 223 -4.80 4.30 22.56
C THR A 223 -6.18 4.89 22.25
N LEU A 224 -6.90 4.30 21.30
CA LEU A 224 -8.24 4.72 20.92
C LEU A 224 -9.35 3.89 21.59
N SER A 225 -8.99 2.79 22.27
CA SER A 225 -9.96 1.95 22.97
C SER A 225 -10.80 2.75 23.99
N PRO A 226 -12.11 2.45 24.13
CA PRO A 226 -12.88 1.39 23.48
C PRO A 226 -13.58 1.83 22.16
N ARG A 227 -13.03 2.81 21.42
CA ARG A 227 -13.69 3.39 20.23
C ARG A 227 -13.57 2.53 18.97
N VAL A 228 -12.72 1.50 18.98
CA VAL A 228 -12.51 0.60 17.84
C VAL A 228 -13.33 -0.66 18.04
N ILE A 229 -14.24 -0.94 17.11
CA ILE A 229 -15.04 -2.16 17.08
C ILE A 229 -14.59 -3.00 15.88
N VAL A 230 -14.00 -4.17 16.16
CA VAL A 230 -13.66 -5.20 15.17
C VAL A 230 -14.86 -6.13 14.93
N ASN A 231 -14.79 -6.96 13.88
CA ASN A 231 -15.87 -7.83 13.42
C ASN A 231 -17.17 -7.08 13.08
N ALA A 232 -17.04 -5.84 12.63
CA ALA A 232 -18.15 -4.95 12.27
C ALA A 232 -18.05 -4.50 10.80
N PRO A 233 -18.15 -5.42 9.80
CA PRO A 233 -18.21 -5.02 8.41
C PRO A 233 -19.39 -4.08 8.18
N VAL A 234 -19.11 -2.90 7.63
CA VAL A 234 -20.14 -1.93 7.25
C VAL A 234 -20.81 -2.40 5.96
N HIS A 235 -22.12 -2.57 5.99
CA HIS A 235 -22.92 -3.02 4.85
C HIS A 235 -23.65 -1.88 4.16
N ARG A 236 -24.04 -0.86 4.92
CA ARG A 236 -24.85 0.25 4.41
C ARG A 236 -24.58 1.56 5.12
N ILE A 237 -24.60 2.64 4.34
CA ILE A 237 -24.49 4.03 4.81
C ILE A 237 -25.68 4.79 4.24
N THR A 238 -26.58 5.23 5.10
CA THR A 238 -27.79 5.97 4.70
C THR A 238 -27.71 7.41 5.22
N THR A 239 -27.80 8.39 4.32
CA THR A 239 -27.80 9.81 4.67
C THR A 239 -29.23 10.31 4.82
N HIS A 240 -29.53 10.90 5.97
CA HIS A 240 -30.85 11.42 6.33
C HIS A 240 -30.75 12.91 6.70
N GLY A 241 -30.96 13.79 5.72
CA GLY A 241 -30.86 15.25 5.92
C GLY A 241 -29.54 15.64 6.56
N ASP A 242 -29.58 16.01 7.84
CA ASP A 242 -28.41 16.46 8.60
C ASP A 242 -27.63 15.37 9.35
N THR A 243 -27.95 14.10 9.12
CA THR A 243 -27.32 12.95 9.77
C THR A 243 -27.00 11.83 8.79
N VAL A 244 -26.19 10.88 9.23
CA VAL A 244 -25.87 9.65 8.51
C VAL A 244 -25.98 8.46 9.48
N THR A 245 -26.62 7.39 9.03
CA THR A 245 -26.71 6.12 9.75
C THR A 245 -25.78 5.13 9.08
N VAL A 246 -24.88 4.53 9.86
CA VAL A 246 -23.93 3.51 9.42
C VAL A 246 -24.36 2.16 10.02
N ASP A 247 -24.68 1.23 9.13
CA ASP A 247 -25.17 -0.11 9.46
C ASP A 247 -24.05 -1.13 9.23
N ALA A 248 -23.64 -1.79 10.31
CA ALA A 248 -22.58 -2.79 10.32
C ALA A 248 -23.02 -4.04 11.08
N GLU A 249 -22.30 -5.14 10.90
CA GLU A 249 -22.58 -6.37 11.65
C GLU A 249 -22.63 -6.09 13.16
N GLY A 250 -23.77 -6.42 13.79
CA GLY A 250 -23.99 -6.27 15.23
C GLY A 250 -24.18 -4.84 15.75
N VAL A 251 -24.00 -3.77 14.94
CA VAL A 251 -24.08 -2.38 15.42
C VAL A 251 -24.62 -1.42 14.35
N THR A 252 -25.52 -0.53 14.77
CA THR A 252 -25.99 0.59 13.94
C THR A 252 -25.66 1.89 14.64
N VAL A 253 -25.11 2.85 13.90
CA VAL A 253 -24.57 4.08 14.48
C VAL A 253 -25.07 5.29 13.72
N ASP A 254 -25.72 6.20 14.42
CA ASP A 254 -26.06 7.52 13.90
C ASP A 254 -24.90 8.50 14.15
N ALA A 255 -24.56 9.26 13.12
CA ALA A 255 -23.48 10.23 13.16
C ALA A 255 -23.80 11.49 12.36
N ARG A 256 -23.00 12.53 12.54
CA ARG A 256 -23.09 13.77 11.75
C ARG A 256 -22.32 13.65 10.43
N TYR A 257 -21.20 12.91 10.46
CA TYR A 257 -20.35 12.61 9.31
C TYR A 257 -19.83 11.17 9.37
N VAL A 258 -19.43 10.64 8.21
CA VAL A 258 -18.72 9.37 8.11
C VAL A 258 -17.46 9.55 7.27
N ILE A 259 -16.33 9.01 7.73
CA ILE A 259 -15.09 8.92 6.96
C ILE A 259 -14.89 7.47 6.53
N VAL A 260 -14.95 7.21 5.23
CA VAL A 260 -14.67 5.88 4.66
C VAL A 260 -13.19 5.78 4.32
N ALA A 261 -12.45 5.01 5.12
CA ALA A 261 -10.99 4.86 5.05
C ALA A 261 -10.55 3.55 4.36
N THR A 262 -11.37 3.03 3.44
CA THR A 262 -11.09 1.84 2.64
C THR A 262 -10.63 2.19 1.23
N ALA A 263 -9.86 1.30 0.59
CA ALA A 263 -9.45 1.48 -0.81
C ALA A 263 -10.68 1.69 -1.73
N PRO A 264 -10.56 2.44 -2.85
CA PRO A 264 -11.69 2.79 -3.70
C PRO A 264 -12.50 1.60 -4.21
N THR A 265 -11.86 0.46 -4.50
CA THR A 265 -12.55 -0.76 -4.93
C THR A 265 -13.48 -1.33 -3.86
N HIS A 266 -13.11 -1.24 -2.58
CA HIS A 266 -13.93 -1.76 -1.47
C HIS A 266 -15.17 -0.92 -1.18
N ARG A 267 -15.24 0.31 -1.69
CA ARG A 267 -16.46 1.13 -1.57
C ARG A 267 -17.66 0.45 -2.24
N ALA A 268 -17.44 -0.41 -3.23
CA ALA A 268 -18.51 -1.18 -3.88
C ALA A 268 -19.14 -2.26 -2.98
N ALA A 269 -18.49 -2.64 -1.88
CA ALA A 269 -19.06 -3.57 -0.90
C ALA A 269 -20.05 -2.91 0.08
N ILE A 270 -20.15 -1.57 0.05
CA ILE A 270 -21.03 -0.79 0.92
C ILE A 270 -22.19 -0.25 0.07
N THR A 271 -23.41 -0.47 0.54
CA THR A 271 -24.61 0.15 -0.05
C THR A 271 -24.72 1.59 0.43
N PHE A 272 -24.85 2.54 -0.50
CA PHE A 272 -25.07 3.95 -0.17
C PHE A 272 -26.49 4.37 -0.52
N GLU A 273 -27.17 5.04 0.41
CA GLU A 273 -28.52 5.56 0.26
C GLU A 273 -28.54 7.05 0.63
N PRO A 274 -28.78 7.99 -0.32
CA PRO A 274 -28.94 7.76 -1.75
C PRO A 274 -27.67 7.20 -2.40
N ALA A 275 -27.83 6.59 -3.56
CA ALA A 275 -26.73 6.04 -4.34
C ALA A 275 -25.63 7.10 -4.59
N LEU A 276 -24.37 6.71 -4.46
CA LEU A 276 -23.25 7.57 -4.86
C LEU A 276 -23.37 7.96 -6.34
N PRO A 277 -22.95 9.19 -6.72
CA PRO A 277 -22.85 9.58 -8.12
C PRO A 277 -22.00 8.60 -8.93
N GLU A 278 -22.32 8.47 -10.22
CA GLU A 278 -21.70 7.48 -11.12
C GLU A 278 -20.16 7.62 -11.18
N GLN A 279 -19.66 8.84 -11.03
CA GLN A 279 -18.24 9.13 -11.02
C GLN A 279 -17.51 8.45 -9.84
N HIS A 280 -18.13 8.39 -8.65
CA HIS A 280 -17.60 7.65 -7.51
C HIS A 280 -17.69 6.14 -7.71
N ARG A 281 -18.75 5.63 -8.36
CA ARG A 281 -18.86 4.22 -8.74
C ARG A 281 -17.83 3.81 -9.80
N GLY A 282 -17.41 4.75 -10.66
CA GLY A 282 -16.34 4.57 -11.62
C GLY A 282 -15.00 4.22 -10.96
N LEU A 283 -14.68 4.84 -9.82
CA LEU A 283 -13.47 4.54 -9.06
C LEU A 283 -13.40 3.07 -8.64
N SER A 284 -14.49 2.51 -8.11
CA SER A 284 -14.47 1.13 -7.63
C SER A 284 -14.19 0.10 -8.74
N ARG A 285 -14.53 0.44 -9.99
CA ARG A 285 -14.28 -0.39 -11.18
C ARG A 285 -12.89 -0.19 -11.79
N THR A 286 -12.30 0.99 -11.62
CA THR A 286 -11.07 1.39 -12.35
C THR A 286 -9.83 1.52 -11.46
N TRP A 287 -9.99 1.64 -10.14
CA TRP A 287 -8.94 1.54 -9.11
C TRP A 287 -8.95 0.15 -8.48
N ARG A 288 -8.87 -0.88 -9.32
CA ARG A 288 -8.73 -2.26 -8.83
C ARG A 288 -7.40 -2.40 -8.12
N LEU A 289 -7.36 -3.07 -6.98
CA LEU A 289 -6.09 -3.47 -6.38
C LEU A 289 -5.39 -4.45 -7.32
N GLY A 290 -4.06 -4.32 -7.44
CA GLY A 290 -3.27 -5.41 -7.98
C GLY A 290 -3.22 -6.58 -7.01
N ALA A 291 -2.35 -7.55 -7.28
CA ALA A 291 -2.10 -8.62 -6.34
C ALA A 291 -0.59 -8.88 -6.24
N LEU A 292 -0.14 -9.17 -5.03
CA LEU A 292 1.24 -9.49 -4.72
C LEU A 292 1.27 -10.44 -3.53
N SER A 293 2.03 -11.51 -3.65
CA SER A 293 2.16 -12.51 -2.60
C SER A 293 3.56 -12.46 -2.01
N LYS A 294 3.68 -12.80 -0.73
CA LYS A 294 4.97 -12.90 -0.05
C LYS A 294 5.16 -14.30 0.50
N ALA A 295 6.33 -14.87 0.31
CA ALA A 295 6.78 -16.07 1.00
C ALA A 295 7.97 -15.74 1.89
N PHE A 296 8.17 -16.56 2.92
CA PHE A 296 9.23 -16.46 3.90
C PHE A 296 9.82 -17.84 4.08
N VAL A 297 11.14 -17.94 3.93
CA VAL A 297 11.87 -19.20 4.10
C VAL A 297 12.91 -19.00 5.19
N ALA A 298 12.78 -19.78 6.25
CA ALA A 298 13.66 -19.72 7.41
C ALA A 298 14.73 -20.81 7.34
N TYR A 299 15.91 -20.49 7.87
CA TYR A 299 17.10 -21.32 7.97
C TYR A 299 17.70 -21.17 9.37
N ASP A 300 18.56 -22.10 9.79
CA ASP A 300 19.24 -22.02 11.10
C ASP A 300 20.00 -20.70 11.28
N ARG A 301 20.58 -20.18 10.19
CA ARG A 301 21.34 -18.92 10.14
C ARG A 301 21.26 -18.30 8.75
N PRO A 302 21.49 -16.99 8.59
CA PRO A 302 21.48 -16.32 7.28
C PRO A 302 22.73 -16.68 6.46
N PHE A 303 22.79 -17.93 5.97
CA PHE A 303 23.97 -18.54 5.34
C PHE A 303 24.49 -17.78 4.11
N TRP A 304 23.65 -16.97 3.46
CA TRP A 304 24.06 -16.10 2.36
C TRP A 304 25.03 -15.00 2.81
N ARG A 305 24.92 -14.51 4.06
CA ARG A 305 25.82 -13.49 4.62
C ARG A 305 27.27 -13.97 4.68
N ASP A 306 27.50 -15.22 5.08
CA ASP A 306 28.83 -15.86 5.09
C ASP A 306 29.50 -15.89 3.71
N ARG A 307 28.70 -15.79 2.65
CA ARG A 307 29.18 -15.79 1.26
C ARG A 307 29.33 -14.36 0.71
N GLY A 308 29.19 -13.35 1.57
CA GLY A 308 29.24 -11.94 1.20
C GLY A 308 28.05 -11.50 0.34
N LEU A 309 26.88 -12.12 0.53
CA LEU A 309 25.64 -11.76 -0.17
C LEU A 309 24.68 -11.04 0.77
N SER A 310 23.97 -10.05 0.26
CA SER A 310 23.01 -9.24 1.02
C SER A 310 21.69 -9.95 1.28
N GLY A 311 21.39 -11.02 0.54
CA GLY A 311 20.06 -11.61 0.51
C GLY A 311 19.10 -10.86 -0.41
N GLU A 312 19.53 -9.76 -1.03
CA GLU A 312 18.81 -9.14 -2.14
C GLU A 312 19.03 -9.92 -3.43
N GLY A 313 17.96 -10.12 -4.18
CA GLY A 313 18.00 -10.90 -5.40
C GLY A 313 16.87 -10.53 -6.33
N VAL A 314 17.21 -10.14 -7.55
CA VAL A 314 16.30 -9.76 -8.64
C VAL A 314 16.28 -10.88 -9.68
N SER A 315 15.10 -11.29 -10.14
CA SER A 315 14.96 -12.37 -11.10
C SER A 315 13.84 -12.14 -12.13
N ASP A 316 14.03 -12.61 -13.35
CA ASP A 316 13.00 -12.61 -14.41
C ASP A 316 12.09 -13.85 -14.41
N ASP A 317 12.02 -14.54 -13.28
CA ASP A 317 11.18 -15.72 -13.05
C ASP A 317 9.73 -15.34 -12.70
N ASP A 318 8.79 -16.15 -13.18
CA ASP A 318 7.36 -15.89 -13.00
C ASP A 318 6.83 -16.26 -11.61
N THR A 319 7.60 -16.96 -10.78
CA THR A 319 7.24 -17.27 -9.38
C THR A 319 7.97 -16.37 -8.41
N VAL A 320 9.29 -16.26 -8.50
CA VAL A 320 10.11 -15.48 -7.55
C VAL A 320 10.87 -14.41 -8.30
N PHE A 321 10.51 -13.15 -8.10
CA PHE A 321 11.13 -12.05 -8.83
C PHE A 321 11.97 -11.11 -7.95
N LEU A 322 11.74 -11.09 -6.62
CA LEU A 322 12.50 -10.26 -5.70
C LEU A 322 12.66 -10.94 -4.34
N THR A 323 13.83 -10.80 -3.71
CA THR A 323 14.16 -11.35 -2.39
C THR A 323 14.83 -10.31 -1.52
N PHE A 324 14.63 -10.41 -0.20
CA PHE A 324 15.29 -9.58 0.81
C PHE A 324 15.62 -10.41 2.05
N ASP A 325 16.73 -10.07 2.72
CA ASP A 325 17.04 -10.58 4.05
C ASP A 325 16.19 -9.86 5.10
N VAL A 326 15.34 -10.61 5.81
CA VAL A 326 14.51 -10.09 6.91
C VAL A 326 14.87 -10.72 8.25
N SER A 327 16.04 -11.35 8.36
CA SER A 327 16.54 -12.03 9.57
C SER A 327 16.58 -11.06 10.76
N PRO A 328 16.29 -11.51 11.99
CA PRO A 328 16.37 -10.68 13.19
C PRO A 328 17.81 -10.29 13.56
N GLY A 329 18.81 -11.05 13.11
CA GLY A 329 20.22 -10.80 13.37
C GLY A 329 21.14 -11.77 12.63
N ALA A 330 22.45 -11.59 12.79
CA ALA A 330 23.46 -12.45 12.18
C ALA A 330 23.47 -13.88 12.77
N ASP A 331 23.10 -14.02 14.05
CA ASP A 331 23.05 -15.30 14.76
C ASP A 331 21.77 -16.12 14.46
N GLY A 332 20.84 -15.54 13.70
CA GLY A 332 19.69 -16.24 13.15
C GLY A 332 18.39 -16.14 13.98
N PRO A 333 17.33 -16.86 13.54
CA PRO A 333 17.31 -17.66 12.31
C PRO A 333 17.50 -16.80 11.05
N GLY A 334 18.07 -17.37 9.98
CA GLY A 334 18.15 -16.67 8.70
C GLY A 334 16.81 -16.67 8.00
N ILE A 335 16.28 -15.53 7.57
CA ILE A 335 14.98 -15.45 6.90
C ILE A 335 15.10 -14.67 5.58
N LEU A 336 14.76 -15.33 4.47
CA LEU A 336 14.54 -14.66 3.18
C LEU A 336 13.05 -14.40 2.99
N MET A 337 12.70 -13.12 2.81
CA MET A 337 11.40 -12.73 2.27
C MET A 337 11.47 -12.77 0.74
N VAL A 338 10.41 -13.26 0.11
CA VAL A 338 10.32 -13.53 -1.31
C VAL A 338 9.04 -12.94 -1.86
N PHE A 339 9.13 -12.02 -2.81
CA PHE A 339 7.97 -11.56 -3.56
C PHE A 339 7.62 -12.54 -4.67
N CYS A 340 6.33 -12.90 -4.70
CA CYS A 340 5.79 -13.88 -5.63
C CYS A 340 4.70 -13.28 -6.50
N ASP A 341 4.74 -13.58 -7.80
CA ASP A 341 3.67 -13.17 -8.72
C ASP A 341 2.44 -14.06 -8.51
N PRO A 342 1.31 -13.52 -8.05
CA PRO A 342 0.13 -14.31 -7.72
C PRO A 342 -0.44 -15.06 -8.93
N ARG A 343 -0.23 -14.59 -10.17
CA ARG A 343 -0.72 -15.26 -11.39
C ARG A 343 -0.12 -16.65 -11.60
N GLY A 344 1.11 -16.86 -11.11
CA GLY A 344 1.84 -18.13 -11.17
C GLY A 344 2.02 -18.80 -9.81
N PHE A 345 1.55 -18.18 -8.73
CA PHE A 345 1.80 -18.63 -7.35
C PHE A 345 0.51 -18.96 -6.61
N ASP A 346 -0.50 -18.08 -6.60
CA ASP A 346 -1.67 -18.18 -5.72
C ASP A 346 -2.64 -19.33 -6.09
N ALA A 347 -2.56 -19.83 -7.32
CA ALA A 347 -3.40 -20.92 -7.82
C ALA A 347 -2.98 -22.30 -7.29
N TYR A 348 -1.78 -22.43 -6.73
CA TYR A 348 -1.25 -23.68 -6.22
C TYR A 348 -1.49 -23.83 -4.70
N ASP A 349 -1.48 -25.06 -4.20
CA ASP A 349 -1.49 -25.32 -2.76
C ASP A 349 -0.17 -24.91 -2.10
N ARG A 350 -0.15 -24.88 -0.76
CA ARG A 350 1.01 -24.44 0.03
C ARG A 350 2.27 -25.26 -0.27
N ASP A 351 2.14 -26.57 -0.47
CA ASP A 351 3.28 -27.46 -0.68
C ASP A 351 3.93 -27.21 -2.04
N GLU A 352 3.12 -27.04 -3.08
CA GLU A 352 3.60 -26.70 -4.42
C GLU A 352 4.18 -25.28 -4.49
N ARG A 353 3.57 -24.30 -3.80
CA ARG A 353 4.12 -22.95 -3.64
C ARG A 353 5.50 -22.99 -2.97
N SER A 354 5.64 -23.75 -1.89
CA SER A 354 6.91 -23.94 -1.19
C SER A 354 7.98 -24.53 -2.10
N LYS A 355 7.66 -25.60 -2.84
CA LYS A 355 8.61 -26.23 -3.79
C LYS A 355 9.11 -25.27 -4.86
N ARG A 356 8.22 -24.43 -5.42
CA ARG A 356 8.60 -23.46 -6.47
C ARG A 356 9.49 -22.36 -5.93
N VAL A 357 9.14 -21.79 -4.78
CA VAL A 357 9.98 -20.80 -4.10
C VAL A 357 11.35 -21.42 -3.80
N LEU A 358 11.37 -22.61 -3.22
CA LEU A 358 12.60 -23.30 -2.86
C LEU A 358 13.48 -23.61 -4.07
N ALA A 359 12.90 -24.09 -5.17
CA ALA A 359 13.64 -24.35 -6.41
C ALA A 359 14.34 -23.07 -6.92
N HIS A 360 13.66 -21.92 -6.83
CA HIS A 360 14.25 -20.65 -7.24
C HIS A 360 15.30 -20.15 -6.23
N LEU A 361 15.09 -20.33 -4.92
CA LEU A 361 16.11 -20.00 -3.92
C LEU A 361 17.35 -20.88 -4.05
N VAL A 362 17.24 -22.14 -4.47
CA VAL A 362 18.40 -22.99 -4.80
C VAL A 362 19.15 -22.45 -6.00
N HIS A 363 18.45 -21.99 -7.04
CA HIS A 363 19.06 -21.32 -8.17
C HIS A 363 19.82 -20.06 -7.75
N LEU A 364 19.24 -19.24 -6.86
CA LEU A 364 19.84 -17.99 -6.38
C LEU A 364 20.95 -18.18 -5.36
N TYR A 365 20.78 -19.03 -4.34
CA TYR A 365 21.69 -19.11 -3.18
C TYR A 365 22.45 -20.44 -3.08
N GLY A 366 22.13 -21.42 -3.93
CA GLY A 366 22.77 -22.74 -3.97
C GLY A 366 22.04 -23.78 -3.11
N SER A 367 22.62 -24.99 -3.03
CA SER A 367 22.00 -26.15 -2.40
C SER A 367 21.76 -26.01 -0.89
N GLU A 368 22.40 -25.06 -0.21
CA GLU A 368 22.11 -24.76 1.20
C GLU A 368 20.68 -24.27 1.41
N ALA A 369 20.04 -23.67 0.39
CA ALA A 369 18.63 -23.32 0.43
C ALA A 369 17.71 -24.53 0.64
N LEU A 370 18.15 -25.76 0.33
CA LEU A 370 17.36 -26.98 0.61
C LEU A 370 17.24 -27.30 2.10
N LYS A 371 18.03 -26.66 2.96
CA LYS A 371 18.05 -26.88 4.42
C LYS A 371 17.17 -25.87 5.17
N LEU A 372 15.99 -25.59 4.63
CA LEU A 372 15.02 -24.76 5.34
C LEU A 372 14.55 -25.43 6.63
N ILE A 373 14.28 -24.63 7.66
CA ILE A 373 13.68 -25.09 8.92
C ILE A 373 12.19 -24.78 9.01
N ASP A 374 11.72 -23.78 8.25
CA ASP A 374 10.30 -23.43 8.16
C ASP A 374 9.98 -22.63 6.89
N TYR A 375 8.71 -22.63 6.51
CA TYR A 375 8.16 -21.94 5.36
C TYR A 375 6.80 -21.32 5.70
N GLN A 376 6.60 -20.05 5.34
CA GLN A 376 5.30 -19.40 5.45
C GLN A 376 5.05 -18.53 4.23
N ASP A 377 3.81 -18.48 3.73
CA ASP A 377 3.42 -17.53 2.69
C ASP A 377 2.12 -16.79 3.06
N PHE A 378 1.88 -15.69 2.36
CA PHE A 378 0.63 -14.95 2.41
C PHE A 378 0.28 -14.42 1.03
N SER A 379 -0.87 -14.85 0.53
CA SER A 379 -1.42 -14.48 -0.78
C SER A 379 -2.47 -13.38 -0.62
N TRP A 380 -2.10 -12.11 -0.83
CA TRP A 380 -3.05 -11.01 -0.75
C TRP A 380 -4.20 -11.16 -1.75
N GLY A 381 -3.96 -11.79 -2.92
CA GLY A 381 -5.02 -12.07 -3.89
C GLY A 381 -6.12 -13.01 -3.38
N ASN A 382 -5.82 -13.83 -2.38
CA ASN A 382 -6.74 -14.79 -1.78
C ASN A 382 -7.37 -14.31 -0.45
N ASP A 383 -7.04 -13.09 0.01
CA ASP A 383 -7.69 -12.51 1.19
C ASP A 383 -9.18 -12.27 0.91
N THR A 384 -10.05 -12.84 1.74
CA THR A 384 -11.50 -12.87 1.48
C THR A 384 -12.20 -11.53 1.76
N PHE A 385 -11.56 -10.62 2.49
CA PHE A 385 -12.18 -9.36 2.91
C PHE A 385 -11.70 -8.17 2.06
N ALA A 386 -10.41 -8.13 1.71
CA ALA A 386 -9.81 -7.12 0.85
C ALA A 386 -8.75 -7.77 -0.05
N PRO A 387 -9.17 -8.52 -1.09
CA PRO A 387 -8.23 -9.19 -1.98
C PRO A 387 -7.41 -8.14 -2.75
N GLY A 388 -6.10 -8.22 -2.61
CA GLY A 388 -5.14 -7.46 -3.40
C GLY A 388 -4.24 -6.50 -2.64
N GLY A 389 -3.38 -5.84 -3.40
CA GLY A 389 -2.30 -4.96 -2.93
C GLY A 389 -1.06 -5.08 -3.83
N PRO A 390 -0.01 -4.30 -3.55
CA PRO A 390 0.07 -3.32 -2.46
C PRO A 390 -0.75 -2.05 -2.74
N ASN A 391 -0.86 -1.66 -4.01
CA ASN A 391 -1.59 -0.46 -4.45
C ASN A 391 -2.58 -0.75 -5.59
N PRO A 392 -3.50 0.19 -5.88
CA PRO A 392 -4.34 0.09 -7.07
C PRO A 392 -3.54 0.04 -8.37
N ALA A 393 -3.87 -0.96 -9.19
CA ALA A 393 -3.48 -1.08 -10.57
C ALA A 393 -4.38 -0.18 -11.45
N VAL A 394 -4.19 1.13 -11.35
CA VAL A 394 -5.06 2.12 -12.01
C VAL A 394 -4.96 2.02 -13.52
N ALA A 395 -6.08 1.71 -14.18
CA ALA A 395 -6.14 1.49 -15.63
C ALA A 395 -6.03 2.81 -16.43
N PRO A 396 -5.65 2.74 -17.73
CA PRO A 396 -5.68 3.90 -18.61
C PRO A 396 -7.04 4.62 -18.63
N LYS A 397 -7.00 5.95 -18.76
CA LYS A 397 -8.12 6.91 -18.71
C LYS A 397 -8.79 7.06 -17.34
N ALA A 398 -8.40 6.27 -16.34
CA ALA A 398 -9.07 6.28 -15.06
C ALA A 398 -8.78 7.58 -14.28
N TRP A 399 -7.54 8.08 -14.29
CA TRP A 399 -7.15 9.32 -13.58
C TRP A 399 -7.88 10.55 -14.08
N THR A 400 -7.86 10.77 -15.39
CA THR A 400 -8.50 11.94 -16.00
C THR A 400 -10.03 11.87 -15.94
N THR A 401 -10.61 10.67 -15.89
CA THR A 401 -12.06 10.50 -15.78
C THR A 401 -12.56 10.58 -14.34
N PHE A 402 -11.85 9.94 -13.40
CA PHE A 402 -12.36 9.70 -12.04
C PHE A 402 -11.47 10.22 -10.90
N GLY A 403 -10.20 10.56 -11.16
CA GLY A 403 -9.20 10.83 -10.11
C GLY A 403 -9.59 11.93 -9.11
N ARG A 404 -10.26 13.00 -9.58
CA ARG A 404 -10.82 14.07 -8.72
C ARG A 404 -11.73 13.51 -7.61
N PHE A 405 -12.54 12.51 -7.93
CA PHE A 405 -13.55 11.96 -7.02
C PHE A 405 -12.96 11.02 -5.96
N LEU A 406 -11.64 10.77 -5.97
CA LEU A 406 -10.97 10.02 -4.91
C LEU A 406 -11.16 10.69 -3.55
N ARG A 407 -11.19 12.05 -3.56
CA ARG A 407 -11.23 12.91 -2.37
C ARG A 407 -12.50 13.72 -2.22
N GLU A 408 -13.17 14.05 -3.31
CA GLU A 408 -14.39 14.89 -3.28
C GLU A 408 -15.46 14.24 -2.37
N PRO A 409 -15.89 14.89 -1.28
CA PRO A 409 -16.90 14.32 -0.39
C PRO A 409 -18.26 14.26 -1.09
N VAL A 410 -19.10 13.32 -0.66
CA VAL A 410 -20.50 13.20 -1.10
C VAL A 410 -21.40 13.51 0.09
N GLY A 411 -21.80 14.77 0.20
CA GLY A 411 -22.58 15.24 1.35
C GLY A 411 -21.82 15.04 2.67
N ARG A 412 -22.29 14.09 3.49
CA ARG A 412 -21.72 13.77 4.81
C ARG A 412 -20.71 12.61 4.78
N VAL A 413 -20.45 12.06 3.59
CA VAL A 413 -19.49 10.97 3.37
C VAL A 413 -18.17 11.54 2.87
N HIS A 414 -17.12 11.39 3.69
CA HIS A 414 -15.76 11.80 3.39
C HIS A 414 -14.87 10.59 3.14
N TRP A 415 -13.75 10.80 2.45
CA TRP A 415 -12.87 9.74 2.00
C TRP A 415 -11.49 9.86 2.62
N ALA A 416 -10.97 8.74 3.13
CA ALA A 416 -9.58 8.59 3.53
C ALA A 416 -9.01 7.30 2.90
N GLY A 417 -7.74 7.02 3.19
CA GLY A 417 -7.00 5.91 2.58
C GLY A 417 -5.84 6.46 1.76
N THR A 418 -4.73 5.71 1.71
CA THR A 418 -3.47 6.15 1.11
C THR A 418 -3.58 6.56 -0.37
N GLU A 419 -4.58 6.02 -1.08
CA GLU A 419 -4.93 6.40 -2.45
C GLU A 419 -5.37 7.86 -2.59
N THR A 420 -5.79 8.45 -1.47
CA THR A 420 -6.25 9.83 -1.38
C THR A 420 -5.16 10.78 -0.86
N ALA A 421 -3.92 10.34 -0.64
CA ALA A 421 -2.82 11.22 -0.22
C ALA A 421 -2.23 12.00 -1.41
N ASP A 422 -1.71 13.20 -1.17
CA ASP A 422 -0.97 14.00 -2.17
C ASP A 422 0.47 13.54 -2.29
N GLU A 423 1.13 13.36 -1.15
CA GLU A 423 2.49 12.87 -1.04
C GLU A 423 2.50 11.42 -0.53
N THR A 424 3.50 10.66 -0.95
CA THR A 424 3.70 9.25 -0.51
C THR A 424 2.45 8.38 -0.67
N SER A 425 1.62 8.67 -1.68
CA SER A 425 0.41 7.89 -1.96
C SER A 425 0.76 6.44 -2.22
N GLY A 426 0.09 5.53 -1.53
CA GLY A 426 0.37 4.10 -1.58
C GLY A 426 1.26 3.57 -0.45
N THR A 427 1.81 4.46 0.39
CA THR A 427 2.60 4.07 1.56
C THR A 427 1.81 4.16 2.86
N MET A 428 2.43 3.72 3.95
CA MET A 428 1.90 3.90 5.31
C MET A 428 1.82 5.38 5.70
N ASN A 429 2.81 6.19 5.28
CA ASN A 429 2.84 7.62 5.52
C ASN A 429 1.65 8.31 4.83
N GLY A 430 1.44 8.02 3.54
CA GLY A 430 0.27 8.52 2.80
C GLY A 430 -1.05 8.11 3.45
N ALA A 431 -1.13 6.91 4.06
CA ALA A 431 -2.31 6.52 4.81
C ALA A 431 -2.56 7.46 6.01
N ILE A 432 -1.55 7.70 6.84
CA ILE A 432 -1.64 8.59 8.00
C ILE A 432 -2.07 10.00 7.58
N LEU A 433 -1.39 10.58 6.60
CA LEU A 433 -1.66 11.92 6.07
C LEU A 433 -3.09 12.05 5.51
N SER A 434 -3.55 11.03 4.78
CA SER A 434 -4.93 11.01 4.28
C SER A 434 -5.97 11.02 5.41
N GLY A 435 -5.67 10.33 6.52
CA GLY A 435 -6.49 10.34 7.73
C GLY A 435 -6.53 11.72 8.37
N HIS A 436 -5.37 12.36 8.50
CA HIS A 436 -5.24 13.71 9.08
C HIS A 436 -6.03 14.74 8.27
N ARG A 437 -5.93 14.70 6.95
CA ARG A 437 -6.70 15.58 6.06
C ARG A 437 -8.19 15.36 6.21
N ALA A 438 -8.67 14.12 6.09
CA ALA A 438 -10.11 13.83 6.22
C ALA A 438 -10.68 14.24 7.59
N ALA A 439 -9.92 14.03 8.66
CA ALA A 439 -10.29 14.49 10.00
C ALA A 439 -10.39 16.01 10.08
N THR A 440 -9.40 16.73 9.52
CA THR A 440 -9.39 18.20 9.48
C THR A 440 -10.59 18.76 8.73
N ASP A 441 -10.89 18.21 7.54
CA ASP A 441 -12.03 18.64 6.72
C ASP A 441 -13.35 18.46 7.49
N VAL A 442 -13.55 17.31 8.13
CA VAL A 442 -14.76 17.02 8.92
C VAL A 442 -14.84 17.89 10.18
N ALA A 443 -13.72 18.11 10.88
CA ALA A 443 -13.67 18.96 12.07
C ALA A 443 -14.07 20.41 11.75
N GLN A 444 -13.64 20.96 10.62
CA GLN A 444 -14.03 22.30 10.17
C GLN A 444 -15.55 22.40 9.94
N LEU A 445 -16.14 21.40 9.30
CA LEU A 445 -17.59 21.34 9.05
C LEU A 445 -18.40 21.19 10.34
N LEU A 446 -17.92 20.35 11.27
CA LEU A 446 -18.52 20.18 12.59
C LEU A 446 -18.54 21.50 13.36
N ALA A 447 -17.41 22.22 13.37
CA ALA A 447 -17.25 23.51 14.04
C ALA A 447 -18.15 24.60 13.46
N ALA A 448 -18.27 24.67 12.12
CA ALA A 448 -19.11 25.65 11.42
C ALA A 448 -20.61 25.50 11.76
N THR A 449 -21.06 24.28 12.08
CA THR A 449 -22.46 24.04 12.46
C THR A 449 -22.76 24.44 13.92
N THR A 450 -21.73 24.59 14.76
CA THR A 450 -21.86 24.92 16.19
C THR A 450 -21.83 26.41 16.52
N GLN A 451 -21.49 27.29 15.56
CA GLN A 451 -21.59 28.75 15.79
C GLN A 451 -23.03 29.24 15.59
N PRO A 452 -23.63 29.96 16.56
CA PRO A 452 -24.94 30.57 16.38
C PRO A 452 -24.86 31.65 15.30
N VAL A 453 -25.73 31.55 14.29
CA VAL A 453 -25.93 32.61 13.30
C VAL A 453 -26.45 33.85 14.04
N THR A 454 -25.58 34.84 14.25
CA THR A 454 -26.00 36.15 14.76
C THR A 454 -26.94 36.77 13.73
N PRO A 455 -28.21 37.08 14.06
CA PRO A 455 -29.10 37.71 13.10
C PRO A 455 -28.55 39.08 12.72
N THR A 456 -28.28 39.28 11.43
CA THR A 456 -27.98 40.61 10.89
C THR A 456 -29.18 41.51 11.18
N PRO A 457 -29.01 42.69 11.83
CA PRO A 457 -30.13 43.59 12.05
C PRO A 457 -30.64 44.07 10.69
N LEU A 458 -31.94 43.90 10.44
CA LEU A 458 -32.61 44.55 9.32
C LEU A 458 -32.45 46.06 9.50
N ALA A 459 -31.72 46.69 8.57
CA ALA A 459 -31.64 48.14 8.48
C ALA A 459 -33.05 48.71 8.30
N ARG A 460 -33.42 49.66 9.17
CA ARG A 460 -34.68 50.41 9.10
C ARG A 460 -34.63 51.51 8.05
#